data_AF-A0A1W0YAE1-F1
#
_entry.id   AF-A0A1W0YAE1-F1
#
_cell.length_a   1.000
_cell.length_b   1.000
_cell.length_c   1.000
_cell.angle_alpha   90.00
_cell.angle_beta   90.00
_cell.angle_gamma   90.00
#
_symmetry.space_group_name_H-M   'P 1'
#
loop_
_entity.id
_entity.type
_entity.pdbx_description
1 polymer ?
#
loop_
_entity_poly.entity_id
_entity_poly.type
_entity_poly.pdbx_seq_one_letter_code
_entity_poly.pdbx_strand_id
1 'polypeptide(L)'
;MRKTTPLRVAAILAPAMPLAGCTSRGAPSFALFGAYFPLWLVSAIVGVIGAIVAHRIFVATGWAAVVPYQLAVCTAIGLVIAVIVWLAGTGPFA
;
A
#
# COMPACT_ATOMS: atom_id res chain seq x y z
N MET A 1 -0.76 55.08 21.03
CA MET A 1 -1.87 54.24 20.52
C MET A 1 -1.30 53.11 19.66
N ARG A 2 -1.16 51.89 20.21
CA ARG A 2 -0.46 50.78 19.54
C ARG A 2 -1.47 49.84 18.86
N LYS A 3 -1.71 50.01 17.56
CA LYS A 3 -2.53 49.14 16.69
C LYS A 3 -1.88 47.75 16.43
N THR A 4 -1.26 47.11 17.42
CA THR A 4 -0.50 45.85 17.22
C THR A 4 -1.26 44.59 17.61
N THR A 5 -2.36 44.71 18.34
CA THR A 5 -3.14 43.56 18.85
C THR A 5 -3.84 42.74 17.76
N PRO A 6 -4.53 43.32 16.74
CA PRO A 6 -5.26 42.50 15.77
C PRO A 6 -4.32 41.73 14.83
N LEU A 7 -3.12 42.27 14.56
CA LEU A 7 -2.12 41.61 13.72
C LEU A 7 -1.54 40.35 14.38
N ARG A 8 -1.36 40.38 15.71
CA ARG A 8 -0.86 39.23 16.47
C ARG A 8 -1.89 38.13 16.58
N VAL A 9 -3.16 38.48 16.77
CA VAL A 9 -4.25 37.50 16.78
C VAL A 9 -4.41 36.86 15.41
N ALA A 10 -4.38 37.65 14.33
CA ALA A 10 -4.42 37.11 12.96
C ALA A 10 -3.23 36.18 12.65
N ALA A 11 -2.02 36.53 13.11
CA ALA A 11 -0.82 35.69 12.93
C ALA A 11 -0.91 34.35 13.69
N ILE A 12 -1.58 34.31 14.84
CA ILE A 12 -1.77 33.08 15.64
C ILE A 12 -2.87 32.19 15.05
N LEU A 13 -3.93 32.78 14.46
CA LEU A 13 -5.03 32.01 13.86
C LEU A 13 -4.78 31.60 12.39
N ALA A 14 -3.88 32.27 11.67
CA ALA A 14 -3.51 31.92 10.29
C ALA A 14 -3.13 30.43 10.08
N PRO A 15 -2.32 29.78 10.95
CA PRO A 15 -2.00 28.35 10.78
C PRO A 15 -3.15 27.39 11.14
N ALA A 16 -4.25 27.86 11.73
CA ALA A 16 -5.41 27.03 12.07
C ALA A 16 -6.40 26.86 10.91
N MET A 17 -6.37 27.76 9.90
CA MET A 17 -7.21 27.67 8.70
C MET A 17 -7.06 26.36 7.89
N PRO A 18 -5.85 25.79 7.67
CA PRO A 18 -5.73 24.52 6.95
C PRO A 18 -6.33 23.31 7.68
N LEU A 19 -6.53 23.37 9.01
CA LEU A 19 -7.17 22.29 9.77
C LEU A 19 -8.68 22.17 9.51
N ALA A 20 -9.34 23.21 9.00
CA ALA A 20 -10.75 23.15 8.60
C ALA A 20 -11.01 22.14 7.46
N GLY A 21 -9.95 21.79 6.70
CA GLY A 21 -9.98 20.72 5.71
C GLY A 21 -10.07 19.32 6.31
N CYS A 22 -9.70 19.12 7.58
CA CYS A 22 -9.78 17.82 8.26
C CYS A 22 -11.23 17.45 8.66
N THR A 23 -12.11 18.43 8.87
CA THR A 23 -13.47 18.19 9.39
C THR A 23 -14.58 18.35 8.35
N SER A 24 -14.37 19.14 7.28
CA SER A 24 -15.45 19.50 6.35
C SER A 24 -15.78 18.46 5.27
N ARG A 25 -14.88 17.51 5.00
CA ARG A 25 -15.13 16.45 3.98
C ARG A 25 -14.43 15.12 4.26
N GLY A 26 -13.56 15.04 5.27
CA GLY A 26 -12.54 13.98 5.33
C GLY A 26 -11.62 14.05 4.11
N ALA A 27 -10.45 13.40 4.15
CA ALA A 27 -9.71 13.18 2.92
C ALA A 27 -10.61 12.33 1.98
N PRO A 28 -10.77 12.69 0.70
CA PRO A 28 -11.57 11.89 -0.21
C PRO A 28 -10.95 10.49 -0.35
N SER A 29 -11.50 9.51 0.36
CA SER A 29 -11.09 8.11 0.28
C SER A 29 -11.84 7.44 -0.86
N PHE A 30 -11.20 7.31 -2.01
CA PHE A 30 -11.75 6.55 -3.13
C PHE A 30 -11.44 5.06 -2.95
N ALA A 31 -12.47 4.23 -2.90
CA ALA A 31 -12.34 2.79 -2.96
C ALA A 31 -11.95 2.38 -4.40
N LEU A 32 -10.66 2.35 -4.69
CA LEU A 32 -10.14 1.88 -5.97
C LEU A 32 -10.13 0.34 -5.94
N PHE A 33 -10.89 -0.31 -6.84
CA PHE A 33 -10.81 -1.76 -7.08
C PHE A 33 -10.92 -2.68 -5.85
N GLY A 34 -11.76 -2.36 -4.87
CA GLY A 34 -11.86 -3.17 -3.64
C GLY A 34 -10.81 -2.82 -2.57
N ALA A 35 -10.08 -1.71 -2.72
CA ALA A 35 -9.17 -1.15 -1.70
C ALA A 35 -9.83 -0.76 -0.37
N TYR A 36 -11.16 -0.87 -0.26
CA TYR A 36 -11.92 -0.49 0.92
C TYR A 36 -11.76 -1.49 2.09
N PHE A 37 -11.41 -2.76 1.81
CA PHE A 37 -11.20 -3.81 2.82
C PHE A 37 -9.89 -4.58 2.53
N PRO A 38 -9.13 -5.07 3.53
CA PRO A 38 -7.72 -5.44 3.40
C PRO A 38 -7.42 -6.71 2.57
N LEU A 39 -8.31 -7.12 1.66
CA LEU A 39 -8.06 -8.25 0.76
C LEU A 39 -6.78 -8.04 -0.08
N TRP A 40 -6.52 -6.80 -0.49
CA TRP A 40 -5.27 -6.41 -1.13
C TRP A 40 -4.03 -6.60 -0.26
N LEU A 41 -4.16 -6.33 1.03
CA LEU A 41 -3.10 -6.51 2.01
C LEU A 41 -2.86 -8.00 2.25
N VAL A 42 -3.94 -8.77 2.38
CA VAL A 42 -3.89 -10.23 2.52
C VAL A 42 -3.24 -10.87 1.30
N SER A 43 -3.64 -10.48 0.09
CA SER A 43 -3.06 -11.02 -1.14
C SER A 43 -1.58 -10.66 -1.29
N ALA A 44 -1.18 -9.44 -0.92
CA ALA A 44 0.22 -9.04 -0.86
C ALA A 44 1.02 -9.90 0.13
N ILE A 45 0.50 -10.15 1.33
CA ILE A 45 1.15 -11.02 2.34
C ILE A 45 1.30 -12.45 1.80
N VAL A 46 0.25 -13.00 1.19
CA VAL A 46 0.30 -14.35 0.59
C VAL A 46 1.33 -14.40 -0.54
N GLY A 47 1.42 -13.38 -1.38
CA GLY A 47 2.45 -13.26 -2.41
C GLY A 47 3.87 -13.21 -1.86
N VAL A 48 4.10 -12.46 -0.77
CA VAL A 48 5.41 -12.41 -0.07
C VAL A 48 5.79 -13.79 0.47
N ILE A 49 4.86 -14.50 1.10
CA ILE A 49 5.09 -15.88 1.57
C ILE A 49 5.45 -16.78 0.38
N GLY A 50 4.71 -16.68 -0.73
CA GLY A 50 4.98 -17.41 -1.97
C GLY A 50 6.38 -17.14 -2.54
N ALA A 51 6.82 -15.88 -2.58
CA ALA A 51 8.16 -15.50 -3.02
C ALA A 51 9.26 -16.09 -2.14
N ILE A 52 9.08 -16.07 -0.81
CA ILE A 52 10.03 -16.65 0.15
C ILE A 52 10.11 -18.17 -0.05
N VAL A 53 8.97 -18.84 -0.14
CA VAL A 53 8.92 -20.30 -0.37
C VAL A 53 9.59 -20.67 -1.70
N ALA A 54 9.29 -19.95 -2.79
CA ALA A 54 9.92 -20.16 -4.08
C ALA A 54 11.44 -19.99 -3.99
N HIS A 55 11.92 -18.95 -3.31
CA HIS A 55 13.35 -18.74 -3.12
C HIS A 55 14.00 -19.90 -2.36
N ARG A 56 13.39 -20.38 -1.27
CA ARG A 56 13.91 -21.51 -0.50
C ARG A 56 13.96 -22.79 -1.34
N ILE A 57 12.94 -23.05 -2.16
CA ILE A 57 12.91 -24.19 -3.08
C ILE A 57 14.06 -24.10 -4.08
N PHE A 58 14.26 -22.95 -4.74
CA PHE A 58 15.33 -22.80 -5.73
C PHE A 58 16.74 -22.92 -5.14
N VAL A 59 16.94 -22.48 -3.90
CA VAL A 59 18.21 -22.67 -3.20
C VAL A 59 18.40 -24.14 -2.83
N ALA A 60 17.35 -24.82 -2.33
CA ALA A 60 17.43 -26.22 -1.95
C ALA A 60 17.66 -27.15 -3.16
N THR A 61 17.12 -26.83 -4.33
CA THR A 61 17.31 -27.62 -5.55
C THR A 61 18.57 -27.30 -6.33
N GLY A 62 19.38 -26.33 -5.88
CA GLY A 62 20.58 -25.86 -6.59
C GLY A 62 20.29 -25.02 -7.85
N TRP A 63 19.03 -24.77 -8.17
CA TRP A 63 18.61 -23.96 -9.31
C TRP A 63 19.00 -22.48 -9.19
N ALA A 64 19.28 -22.03 -7.97
CA ALA A 64 19.85 -20.72 -7.69
C ALA A 64 21.09 -20.39 -8.54
N ALA A 65 21.92 -21.38 -8.87
CA ALA A 65 23.13 -21.19 -9.66
C ALA A 65 22.88 -21.14 -11.18
N VAL A 66 21.71 -21.62 -11.64
CA VAL A 66 21.37 -21.73 -13.07
C VAL A 66 20.56 -20.53 -13.53
N VAL A 67 19.70 -19.99 -12.67
CA VAL A 67 18.78 -18.90 -13.03
C VAL A 67 19.45 -17.54 -12.80
N PRO A 68 19.77 -16.77 -13.86
CA PRO A 68 20.20 -15.39 -13.69
C PRO A 68 19.02 -14.55 -13.14
N TYR A 69 19.30 -13.64 -12.20
CA TYR A 69 18.29 -12.80 -11.52
C TYR A 69 17.26 -13.57 -10.67
N GLN A 70 17.73 -14.46 -9.80
CA GLN A 70 16.86 -15.24 -8.91
C GLN A 70 15.87 -14.40 -8.08
N LEU A 71 16.27 -13.19 -7.64
CA LEU A 71 15.38 -12.27 -6.93
C LEU A 71 14.18 -11.87 -7.80
N ALA A 72 14.41 -11.50 -9.07
CA ALA A 72 13.35 -11.08 -9.98
C ALA A 72 12.38 -12.22 -10.29
N VAL A 73 12.88 -13.45 -10.42
CA VAL A 73 12.04 -14.64 -10.67
C VAL A 73 11.19 -14.97 -9.44
N CYS A 74 11.78 -14.95 -8.24
CA CYS A 74 11.03 -15.23 -7.01
C CYS A 74 9.98 -14.14 -6.73
N THR A 75 10.29 -12.86 -6.98
CA THR A 75 9.32 -11.78 -6.83
C THR A 75 8.23 -11.85 -7.89
N ALA A 76 8.53 -12.23 -9.13
CA ALA A 76 7.53 -12.46 -10.16
C ALA A 76 6.56 -13.58 -9.77
N ILE A 77 7.06 -14.70 -9.23
CA ILE A 77 6.23 -15.79 -8.72
C ILE A 77 5.31 -15.30 -7.58
N GLY A 78 5.86 -14.58 -6.61
CA GLY A 78 5.08 -13.99 -5.53
C GLY A 78 4.01 -13.02 -6.03
N LEU A 79 4.33 -12.19 -7.04
CA LEU A 79 3.39 -11.27 -7.68
C LEU A 79 2.25 -12.02 -8.36
N VAL A 80 2.56 -13.08 -9.12
CA VAL A 80 1.54 -13.92 -9.77
C VAL A 80 0.59 -14.53 -8.73
N ILE A 81 1.13 -15.06 -7.62
CA ILE A 81 0.33 -15.60 -6.52
C ILE A 81 -0.55 -14.50 -5.90
N ALA A 82 0.00 -13.32 -5.61
CA ALA A 82 -0.76 -12.20 -5.06
C ALA A 82 -1.92 -11.80 -5.98
N VAL A 83 -1.68 -11.71 -7.30
CA VAL A 83 -2.69 -11.37 -8.29
C VAL A 83 -3.77 -12.46 -8.38
N ILE A 84 -3.40 -13.74 -8.33
CA ILE A 84 -4.39 -14.85 -8.31
C ILE A 84 -5.28 -14.75 -7.08
N VAL A 85 -4.71 -14.53 -5.89
CA VAL A 85 -5.47 -14.40 -4.64
C VAL A 85 -6.37 -13.15 -4.66
N TRP A 86 -5.86 -12.05 -5.19
CA TRP A 86 -6.66 -10.84 -5.40
C TRP A 86 -7.84 -11.12 -6.31
N LEU A 87 -7.60 -11.67 -7.51
CA LEU A 87 -8.64 -11.97 -8.49
C LEU A 87 -9.66 -12.98 -7.96
N ALA A 88 -9.23 -13.93 -7.13
CA ALA A 88 -10.15 -14.86 -6.48
C ALA A 88 -11.07 -14.15 -5.46
N GLY A 89 -10.61 -13.08 -4.82
CA GLY A 89 -11.40 -12.33 -3.83
C GLY A 89 -12.16 -11.11 -4.37
N THR A 90 -11.79 -10.58 -5.55
CA THR A 90 -12.48 -9.42 -6.18
C THR A 90 -13.07 -9.72 -7.55
N GLY A 91 -12.75 -10.86 -8.16
CA GLY A 91 -13.21 -11.25 -9.48
C GLY A 91 -14.63 -11.82 -9.47
N PRO A 92 -15.19 -12.16 -10.64
CA PRO A 92 -16.57 -12.65 -10.78
C PRO A 92 -16.82 -14.03 -10.13
N PHE A 93 -15.78 -14.66 -9.57
CA PHE A 93 -15.83 -15.98 -8.93
C PHE A 93 -15.87 -15.89 -7.39
N ALA A 94 -15.90 -14.68 -6.82
CA ALA A 94 -15.92 -14.39 -5.38
C ALA A 94 -17.34 -14.28 -4.81
#